data_AF-A0A1F6ECB1-F1
#
_entry.id   AF-A0A1F6ECB1-F1
#
_cell.length_a   1.000
_cell.length_b   1.000
_cell.length_c   1.000
_cell.angle_alpha   90.00
_cell.angle_beta   90.00
_cell.angle_gamma   90.00
#
_symmetry.space_group_name_H-M   'P 1'
#
loop_
_entity.id
_entity.type
_entity.pdbx_description
1 polymer ?
#
loop_
_entity_poly.entity_id
_entity_poly.type
_entity_poly.pdbx_seq_one_letter_code
_entity_poly.pdbx_strand_id
1 'polypeptide(L)'
;MYAILHAVCAAAYVGLVAFFMTNVGTLFGPAHGSLNATMFLLMFVISAAVMGMLVFGRPALWYLDNMKREAVALSLYTVGFLALIAALVFGFLVLSANRVPGEQVFCTMEAKLCPDGSYVRRIGPKCEFAECPTAGSSFIEPRSVEAGINETVNALDVSITPLAVLEDSRCAVDVQCVWAGTVHVRARLESGLGTSEMVFSPDTPVTTEAESITLTGVSPAPYSKKTIAPADYRFTFEVSKR
;
A
#
# COMPACT_ATOMS: atom_id res chain seq x y z
N MET A 1 27.42 -12.79 -48.14
CA MET A 1 28.07 -12.62 -46.83
C MET A 1 27.72 -11.30 -46.14
N TYR A 2 27.82 -10.15 -46.83
CA TYR A 2 27.51 -8.83 -46.26
C TYR A 2 26.09 -8.71 -45.65
N ALA A 3 25.06 -9.26 -46.30
CA ALA A 3 23.69 -9.19 -45.78
C ALA A 3 23.50 -9.86 -44.41
N ILE A 4 24.19 -10.99 -44.16
CA ILE A 4 24.12 -11.71 -42.88
C ILE A 4 24.83 -10.92 -41.78
N LEU A 5 25.98 -10.31 -42.10
CA LEU A 5 26.71 -9.47 -41.15
C LEU A 5 25.90 -8.23 -40.74
N HIS A 6 25.26 -7.55 -41.69
CA HIS A 6 24.37 -6.43 -41.39
C HIS A 6 23.16 -6.84 -40.54
N ALA A 7 22.57 -8.01 -40.81
CA ALA A 7 21.46 -8.53 -40.02
C ALA A 7 21.87 -8.88 -38.57
N VAL A 8 23.05 -9.47 -38.38
CA VAL A 8 23.57 -9.80 -37.04
C VAL A 8 23.91 -8.53 -36.25
N CYS A 9 24.57 -7.55 -36.87
CA CYS A 9 24.85 -6.27 -36.23
C CYS A 9 23.57 -5.50 -35.86
N ALA A 10 22.56 -5.53 -36.74
CA ALA A 10 21.25 -4.95 -36.46
C ALA A 10 20.57 -5.61 -35.26
N ALA A 11 20.55 -6.96 -35.21
CA ALA A 11 19.95 -7.70 -34.11
C ALA A 11 20.67 -7.43 -32.77
N ALA A 12 22.01 -7.40 -32.77
CA ALA A 12 22.80 -7.09 -31.59
C ALA A 12 22.53 -5.66 -31.06
N TYR A 13 22.43 -4.68 -31.97
CA TYR A 13 22.11 -3.30 -31.62
C TYR A 13 20.70 -3.16 -31.00
N VAL A 14 19.69 -3.79 -31.61
CA VAL A 14 18.32 -3.79 -31.09
C VAL A 14 18.24 -4.45 -29.71
N GLY A 15 18.95 -5.56 -29.50
CA GLY A 15 19.02 -6.25 -28.21
C GLY A 15 19.66 -5.38 -27.11
N LEU A 16 20.74 -4.66 -27.44
CA LEU A 16 21.40 -3.75 -26.51
C LEU A 16 20.48 -2.58 -26.10
N VAL A 17 19.76 -1.99 -27.05
CA VAL A 17 18.79 -0.93 -26.77
C VAL A 17 17.64 -1.43 -25.91
N ALA A 18 17.09 -2.61 -26.21
CA ALA A 18 16.02 -3.22 -25.41
C ALA A 18 16.48 -3.51 -23.98
N PHE A 19 17.69 -4.02 -23.80
CA PHE A 19 18.29 -4.26 -22.48
C PHE A 19 18.49 -2.95 -21.69
N PHE A 20 18.94 -1.89 -22.33
CA PHE A 20 19.08 -0.59 -21.67
C PHE A 20 17.72 -0.05 -21.21
N MET A 21 16.68 -0.18 -22.05
CA MET A 21 15.34 0.28 -21.72
C MET A 21 14.70 -0.46 -20.55
N THR A 22 14.95 -1.76 -20.41
CA THR A 22 14.40 -2.54 -19.28
C THR A 22 15.11 -2.23 -17.96
N ASN A 23 16.35 -1.72 -18.00
CA ASN A 23 17.15 -1.42 -16.82
C ASN A 23 17.25 0.09 -16.52
N VAL A 24 16.65 0.96 -17.33
CA VAL A 24 16.78 2.42 -17.14
C VAL A 24 16.23 2.89 -15.78
N GLY A 25 15.14 2.25 -15.31
CA GLY A 25 14.52 2.58 -14.02
C GLY A 25 15.37 2.20 -12.80
N THR A 26 16.26 1.20 -12.94
CA THR A 26 17.18 0.80 -11.86
C THR A 26 18.47 1.61 -11.89
N LEU A 27 18.88 2.11 -13.06
CA LEU A 27 20.14 2.83 -13.25
C LEU A 27 20.03 4.34 -12.97
N PHE A 28 18.89 4.98 -13.26
CA PHE A 28 18.72 6.44 -13.17
C PHE A 28 17.75 6.93 -12.07
N GLY A 29 17.22 6.02 -11.24
CA GLY A 29 16.28 6.36 -10.16
C GLY A 29 14.89 6.80 -10.66
N PRO A 30 13.95 7.11 -9.74
CA PRO A 30 12.59 7.52 -10.10
C PRO A 30 12.59 8.95 -10.65
N ALA A 31 12.79 9.09 -11.96
CA ALA A 31 12.60 10.35 -12.67
C ALA A 31 11.11 10.66 -12.88
N HIS A 32 10.75 11.94 -12.82
CA HIS A 32 9.40 12.42 -13.13
C HIS A 32 9.02 12.08 -14.59
N GLY A 33 7.76 11.66 -14.81
CA GLY A 33 7.34 10.92 -16.01
C GLY A 33 7.63 11.55 -17.39
N SER A 34 7.78 12.87 -17.48
CA SER A 34 8.12 13.55 -18.74
C SER A 34 9.54 13.29 -19.22
N LEU A 35 10.48 13.05 -18.31
CA LEU A 35 11.91 12.88 -18.65
C LEU A 35 12.16 11.50 -19.27
N ASN A 36 11.50 10.46 -18.75
CA ASN A 36 11.57 9.10 -19.28
C ASN A 36 11.04 9.01 -20.72
N ALA A 37 9.92 9.68 -21.00
CA ALA A 37 9.35 9.72 -22.35
C ALA A 37 10.28 10.44 -23.34
N THR A 38 10.92 11.52 -22.91
CA THR A 38 11.85 12.30 -23.75
C THR A 38 13.12 11.51 -24.07
N MET A 39 13.73 10.84 -23.08
CA MET A 39 14.90 9.99 -23.28
C MET A 39 14.62 8.81 -24.21
N PHE A 40 13.44 8.17 -24.06
CA PHE A 40 13.02 7.09 -24.95
C PHE A 40 12.88 7.57 -26.39
N LEU A 41 12.20 8.71 -26.62
CA LEU A 41 11.95 9.21 -27.96
C LEU A 41 13.24 9.66 -28.66
N LEU A 42 14.17 10.27 -27.93
CA LEU A 42 15.49 10.65 -28.46
C LEU A 42 16.31 9.42 -28.87
N MET A 43 16.35 8.39 -28.02
CA MET A 43 17.08 7.16 -28.33
C MET A 43 16.44 6.38 -29.48
N PHE A 44 15.11 6.40 -29.58
CA PHE A 44 14.39 5.82 -30.71
C PHE A 44 14.73 6.53 -32.02
N VAL A 45 14.75 7.87 -32.04
CA VAL A 45 15.12 8.66 -33.24
C VAL A 45 16.56 8.37 -33.67
N ILE A 46 17.50 8.31 -32.71
CA ILE A 46 18.90 7.99 -33.00
C ILE A 46 19.03 6.56 -33.57
N SER A 47 18.33 5.59 -32.97
CA SER A 47 18.29 4.21 -33.45
C SER A 47 17.73 4.09 -34.87
N ALA A 48 16.60 4.76 -35.14
CA ALA A 48 16.00 4.81 -36.47
C ALA A 48 16.94 5.45 -37.50
N ALA A 49 17.67 6.51 -37.13
CA ALA A 49 18.63 7.17 -38.02
C ALA A 49 19.84 6.26 -38.34
N VAL A 50 20.42 5.61 -37.34
CA VAL A 50 21.55 4.67 -37.52
C VAL A 50 21.13 3.49 -38.39
N MET A 51 19.95 2.93 -38.14
CA MET A 51 19.41 1.82 -38.94
C MET A 51 19.08 2.24 -40.37
N GLY A 52 18.51 3.44 -40.55
CA GLY A 52 18.28 4.02 -41.88
C GLY A 52 19.58 4.17 -42.67
N MET A 53 20.64 4.67 -42.03
CA MET A 53 21.95 4.81 -42.66
C MET A 53 22.59 3.45 -43.00
N LEU A 54 22.45 2.45 -42.13
CA LEU A 54 23.03 1.11 -42.35
C LEU A 54 22.28 0.31 -43.44
N VAL A 55 20.96 0.46 -43.54
CA VAL A 55 20.11 -0.24 -44.52
C VAL A 55 20.18 0.44 -45.89
N PHE A 56 20.09 1.78 -45.94
CA PHE A 56 19.99 2.51 -47.20
C PHE A 56 21.31 3.15 -47.67
N GLY A 57 22.34 3.25 -46.83
CA GLY A 57 23.58 3.94 -47.19
C GLY A 57 24.29 3.35 -48.41
N ARG A 58 24.46 2.02 -48.45
CA ARG A 58 25.13 1.35 -49.58
C ARG A 58 24.25 1.27 -50.84
N PRO A 59 22.95 0.94 -50.76
CA PRO A 59 22.04 1.05 -51.91
C PRO A 59 21.97 2.45 -52.51
N ALA A 60 22.00 3.51 -51.68
CA ALA A 60 22.01 4.89 -52.15
C ALA A 60 23.29 5.22 -52.93
N LEU A 61 24.45 4.72 -52.49
CA LEU A 61 25.71 4.89 -53.22
C LEU A 61 25.66 4.20 -54.60
N TRP A 62 25.19 2.95 -54.66
CA TRP A 62 25.02 2.22 -55.92
C TRP A 62 23.98 2.83 -56.86
N TYR A 63 22.98 3.53 -56.32
CA TYR A 63 22.01 4.26 -57.13
C TYR A 63 22.67 5.45 -57.85
N LEU A 64 23.61 6.14 -57.20
CA LEU A 64 24.38 7.26 -57.78
C LEU A 64 25.40 6.78 -58.81
N ASP A 65 25.96 5.57 -58.65
CA ASP A 65 26.83 4.90 -59.62
C ASP A 65 26.09 4.31 -60.84
N ASN A 66 24.80 4.66 -61.02
CA ASN A 66 23.91 4.19 -62.10
C ASN A 66 23.63 2.67 -62.10
N MET A 67 24.05 1.96 -61.05
CA MET A 67 23.81 0.52 -60.80
C MET A 67 22.43 0.30 -60.15
N LYS A 68 21.38 0.77 -60.83
CA LYS A 68 20.01 0.83 -60.28
C LYS A 68 19.42 -0.54 -59.95
N ARG A 69 19.78 -1.59 -60.72
CA ARG A 69 19.25 -2.94 -60.52
C ARG A 69 19.83 -3.61 -59.28
N GLU A 70 21.14 -3.54 -59.06
CA GLU A 70 21.75 -4.12 -57.85
C GLU A 70 21.37 -3.34 -56.58
N ALA A 71 21.25 -2.01 -56.68
CA ALA A 71 20.79 -1.18 -55.57
C ALA A 71 19.38 -1.56 -55.08
N VAL A 72 18.42 -1.70 -56.01
CA VAL A 72 17.04 -2.08 -55.70
C VAL A 72 16.97 -3.52 -55.20
N ALA A 73 17.73 -4.44 -55.81
CA ALA A 73 17.77 -5.82 -55.36
C ALA A 73 18.30 -5.95 -53.93
N LEU A 74 19.42 -5.30 -53.60
CA LEU A 74 19.98 -5.32 -52.25
C LEU A 74 19.00 -4.75 -51.22
N SER A 75 18.38 -3.61 -51.53
CA SER A 75 17.40 -2.97 -50.64
C SER A 75 16.16 -3.85 -50.40
N LEU A 76 15.63 -4.49 -51.44
CA LEU A 76 14.49 -5.40 -51.30
C LEU A 76 14.85 -6.66 -50.51
N TYR A 77 16.03 -7.24 -50.74
CA TYR A 77 16.48 -8.40 -49.98
C TYR A 77 16.72 -8.06 -48.50
N THR A 78 17.34 -6.93 -48.17
CA THR A 78 17.58 -6.55 -46.77
C THR A 78 16.29 -6.27 -46.02
N VAL A 79 15.34 -5.55 -46.63
CA VAL A 79 14.02 -5.31 -46.05
C VAL A 79 13.23 -6.61 -45.91
N GLY A 80 13.27 -7.49 -46.90
CA GLY A 80 12.63 -8.80 -46.86
C GLY A 80 13.14 -9.69 -45.73
N PHE A 81 14.46 -9.80 -45.56
CA PHE A 81 15.05 -10.57 -44.44
C PHE A 81 14.75 -9.95 -43.08
N LEU A 82 14.77 -8.63 -42.95
CA LEU A 82 14.42 -7.94 -41.70
C LEU A 82 12.95 -8.19 -41.34
N ALA A 83 12.04 -8.07 -42.31
CA ALA A 83 10.62 -8.36 -42.12
C ALA A 83 10.36 -9.82 -41.73
N LEU A 84 11.08 -10.77 -42.35
CA LEU A 84 10.99 -12.19 -42.00
C LEU A 84 11.49 -12.46 -40.57
N ILE A 85 12.63 -11.89 -40.18
CA ILE A 85 13.15 -12.02 -38.80
C ILE A 85 12.17 -11.39 -37.80
N ALA A 86 11.64 -10.20 -38.10
CA ALA A 86 10.64 -9.55 -37.26
C ALA A 86 9.37 -10.40 -37.11
N ALA A 87 8.87 -11.00 -38.20
CA ALA A 87 7.71 -11.88 -38.17
C ALA A 87 7.96 -13.16 -37.35
N LEU A 88 9.16 -13.76 -37.46
CA LEU A 88 9.54 -14.93 -36.66
C LEU A 88 9.66 -14.60 -35.17
N VAL A 89 10.29 -13.49 -34.82
CA VAL A 89 10.42 -13.01 -33.43
C VAL A 89 9.04 -12.65 -32.86
N PHE A 90 8.24 -11.89 -33.60
CA PHE A 90 6.89 -11.53 -33.17
C PHE A 90 5.97 -12.75 -33.05
N GLY A 91 6.04 -13.69 -34.01
CA GLY A 91 5.31 -14.96 -33.93
C GLY A 91 5.73 -15.78 -32.71
N PHE A 92 7.03 -15.91 -32.44
CA PHE A 92 7.54 -16.57 -31.24
C PHE A 92 7.10 -15.86 -29.94
N LEU A 93 7.14 -14.52 -29.91
CA LEU A 93 6.67 -13.72 -28.78
C LEU A 93 5.17 -13.85 -28.56
N VAL A 94 4.34 -13.87 -29.60
CA VAL A 94 2.89 -14.09 -29.49
C VAL A 94 2.58 -15.52 -29.02
N LEU A 95 3.30 -16.52 -29.55
CA LEU A 95 3.17 -17.92 -29.12
C LEU A 95 3.60 -18.13 -27.66
N SER A 96 4.57 -17.35 -27.16
CA SER A 96 4.99 -17.36 -25.76
C SER A 96 4.11 -16.48 -24.85
N ALA A 97 3.57 -15.37 -25.36
CA ALA A 97 2.67 -14.46 -24.65
C ALA A 97 1.27 -15.04 -24.42
N ASN A 98 0.82 -16.00 -25.24
CA ASN A 98 -0.38 -16.79 -24.97
C ASN A 98 -0.28 -17.65 -23.69
N ARG A 99 0.87 -17.66 -23.01
CA ARG A 99 1.07 -18.26 -21.67
C ARG A 99 1.21 -17.20 -20.56
N VAL A 100 0.66 -16.00 -20.71
CA VAL A 100 0.63 -14.99 -19.63
C VAL A 100 -0.73 -15.06 -18.92
N PRO A 101 -0.83 -15.72 -17.75
CA PRO A 101 -2.01 -15.60 -16.91
C PRO A 101 -1.92 -14.27 -16.16
N GLY A 102 -2.79 -13.33 -16.47
CA GLY A 102 -2.92 -12.10 -15.70
C GLY A 102 -3.19 -10.89 -16.56
N GLU A 103 -4.45 -10.73 -16.95
CA GLU A 103 -4.96 -9.42 -17.39
C GLU A 103 -4.74 -8.45 -16.22
N GLN A 104 -3.85 -7.47 -16.39
CA GLN A 104 -3.68 -6.41 -15.40
C GLN A 104 -4.88 -5.48 -15.52
N VAL A 105 -5.93 -5.81 -14.76
CA VAL A 105 -7.15 -5.01 -14.70
C VAL A 105 -6.86 -3.76 -13.87
N PHE A 106 -6.90 -2.60 -14.54
CA PHE A 106 -6.81 -1.31 -13.88
C PHE A 106 -8.18 -0.91 -13.36
N CYS A 107 -8.40 -1.03 -12.05
CA CYS A 107 -9.61 -0.53 -11.43
C CYS A 107 -9.52 0.99 -11.20
N THR A 108 -10.66 1.66 -11.32
CA THR A 108 -10.82 3.09 -11.03
C THR A 108 -10.45 3.40 -9.57
N MET A 109 -9.83 4.56 -9.34
CA MET A 109 -9.33 5.00 -8.01
C MET A 109 -10.43 5.51 -7.08
N GLU A 110 -11.65 5.03 -7.24
CA GLU A 110 -12.76 5.44 -6.38
C GLU A 110 -12.68 4.78 -5.01
N ALA A 111 -13.13 5.53 -4.01
CA ALA A 111 -13.12 5.13 -2.62
C ALA A 111 -14.56 5.12 -2.10
N LYS A 112 -14.95 4.05 -1.41
CA LYS A 112 -16.24 3.94 -0.73
C LYS A 112 -16.03 4.14 0.76
N LEU A 113 -16.77 5.09 1.35
CA LEU A 113 -16.77 5.33 2.78
C LEU A 113 -17.47 4.18 3.52
N CYS A 114 -16.82 3.66 4.54
CA CYS A 114 -17.33 2.63 5.42
C CYS A 114 -17.96 3.24 6.69
N PRO A 115 -18.82 2.50 7.42
CA PRO A 115 -19.50 3.01 8.63
C PRO A 115 -18.55 3.42 9.77
N ASP A 116 -17.33 2.88 9.78
CA ASP A 116 -16.23 3.22 10.69
C ASP A 116 -15.48 4.51 10.30
N GLY A 117 -15.81 5.11 9.15
CA GLY A 117 -15.14 6.28 8.60
C GLY A 117 -13.92 5.96 7.73
N SER A 118 -13.53 4.68 7.57
CA SER A 118 -12.45 4.28 6.67
C SER A 118 -12.91 4.24 5.20
N TYR A 119 -11.95 4.11 4.28
CA TYR A 119 -12.21 4.08 2.85
C TYR A 119 -11.67 2.81 2.20
N VAL A 120 -12.55 2.08 1.51
CA VAL A 120 -12.18 0.89 0.74
C VAL A 120 -12.09 1.21 -0.75
N ARG A 121 -11.18 0.51 -1.43
CA ARG A 121 -10.95 0.62 -2.89
C ARG A 121 -11.56 -0.58 -3.61
N ARG A 122 -11.69 -0.47 -4.94
CA ARG A 122 -12.01 -1.61 -5.81
C ARG A 122 -10.82 -2.56 -5.90
N ILE A 123 -11.07 -3.85 -5.80
CA ILE A 123 -10.08 -4.92 -5.87
C ILE A 123 -10.59 -6.09 -6.72
N GLY A 124 -9.65 -6.95 -7.16
CA GLY A 124 -9.95 -8.18 -7.89
C GLY A 124 -10.24 -8.00 -9.39
N PRO A 125 -10.45 -9.11 -10.12
CA PRO A 125 -10.60 -9.12 -11.58
C PRO A 125 -11.89 -8.46 -12.07
N LYS A 126 -12.89 -8.28 -11.19
CA LYS A 126 -14.17 -7.61 -11.49
C LYS A 126 -14.26 -6.18 -10.95
N CYS A 127 -13.19 -5.66 -10.34
CA CYS A 127 -13.16 -4.33 -9.72
C CYS A 127 -14.32 -4.08 -8.74
N GLU A 128 -14.56 -5.02 -7.83
CA GLU A 128 -15.60 -4.89 -6.79
C GLU A 128 -15.00 -4.21 -5.56
N PHE A 129 -15.79 -3.44 -4.81
CA PHE A 129 -15.29 -2.83 -3.57
C PHE A 129 -14.92 -3.91 -2.56
N ALA A 130 -13.76 -3.77 -1.93
CA ALA A 130 -13.42 -4.60 -0.78
C ALA A 130 -14.48 -4.44 0.32
N GLU A 131 -14.68 -5.50 1.10
CA GLU A 131 -15.56 -5.45 2.26
C GLU A 131 -15.06 -4.41 3.28
N CYS A 132 -15.98 -3.68 3.89
CA CYS A 132 -15.62 -2.75 4.96
C CYS A 132 -15.05 -3.54 6.15
N PRO A 133 -14.00 -3.03 6.82
CA PRO A 133 -13.56 -3.63 8.06
C PRO A 133 -14.72 -3.57 9.06
N THR A 134 -15.24 -4.74 9.45
CA THR A 134 -16.10 -4.84 10.62
C THR A 134 -15.24 -4.47 11.80
N ALA A 135 -15.59 -3.39 12.53
CA ALA A 135 -14.84 -2.88 13.67
C ALA A 135 -14.24 -4.03 14.51
N GLY A 136 -12.94 -4.27 14.35
CA GLY A 136 -12.28 -5.47 14.86
C GLY A 136 -11.27 -6.08 13.90
N SER A 137 -10.07 -5.48 13.84
CA SER A 137 -8.75 -6.15 13.81
C SER A 137 -7.73 -5.45 12.91
N SER A 138 -6.54 -5.27 13.49
CA SER A 138 -5.28 -4.77 12.91
C SER A 138 -5.00 -3.26 12.97
N PHE A 139 -5.22 -2.69 14.14
CA PHE A 139 -4.15 -1.88 14.75
C PHE A 139 -3.53 -2.73 15.85
N ILE A 140 -2.30 -2.45 16.29
CA ILE A 140 -1.79 -3.00 17.55
C ILE A 140 -2.76 -2.51 18.61
N GLU A 141 -3.73 -3.35 18.94
CA GLU A 141 -4.83 -2.97 19.78
C GLU A 141 -4.23 -2.77 21.16
N PRO A 142 -4.37 -1.58 21.76
CA PRO A 142 -4.26 -1.55 23.19
C PRO A 142 -5.27 -2.57 23.72
N ARG A 143 -4.86 -3.46 24.63
CA ARG A 143 -5.79 -4.47 25.14
C ARG A 143 -6.83 -3.74 25.98
N SER A 144 -7.96 -3.37 25.35
CA SER A 144 -9.08 -2.76 26.04
C SER A 144 -9.81 -3.86 26.79
N VAL A 145 -9.79 -3.80 28.12
CA VAL A 145 -10.49 -4.74 28.98
C VAL A 145 -11.60 -4.03 29.73
N GLU A 146 -12.76 -4.66 29.82
CA GLU A 146 -13.91 -4.15 30.57
C GLU A 146 -14.05 -4.93 31.87
N ALA A 147 -14.20 -4.24 33.00
CA ALA A 147 -14.32 -4.84 34.33
C ALA A 147 -15.44 -4.20 35.15
N GLY A 148 -16.17 -5.01 35.90
CA GLY A 148 -17.06 -4.56 36.97
C GLY A 148 -16.33 -4.27 38.29
N ILE A 149 -17.06 -3.75 39.28
CA ILE A 149 -16.54 -3.60 40.64
C ILE A 149 -16.28 -4.99 41.25
N ASN A 150 -15.10 -5.16 41.85
CA ASN A 150 -14.54 -6.39 42.41
C ASN A 150 -14.31 -7.51 41.37
N GLU A 151 -14.31 -7.18 40.08
CA GLU A 151 -13.99 -8.11 39.01
C GLU A 151 -12.53 -7.92 38.57
N THR A 152 -11.72 -8.97 38.65
CA THR A 152 -10.32 -8.92 38.24
C THR A 152 -10.20 -9.28 36.76
N VAL A 153 -9.62 -8.38 35.97
CA VAL A 153 -9.33 -8.59 34.55
C VAL A 153 -7.83 -8.56 34.30
N ASN A 154 -7.37 -9.43 33.40
CA ASN A 154 -5.95 -9.57 33.07
C ASN A 154 -5.70 -8.98 31.69
N ALA A 155 -4.77 -8.04 31.61
CA ALA A 155 -4.35 -7.42 30.37
C ALA A 155 -2.83 -7.32 30.34
N LEU A 156 -2.21 -8.00 29.37
CA LEU A 156 -0.75 -8.17 29.31
C LEU A 156 -0.27 -8.90 30.57
N ASP A 157 0.65 -8.30 31.34
CA ASP A 157 1.25 -8.87 32.54
C ASP A 157 0.75 -8.17 33.83
N VAL A 158 -0.40 -7.50 33.74
CA VAL A 158 -1.04 -6.76 34.85
C VAL A 158 -2.48 -7.25 35.07
N SER A 159 -2.84 -7.48 36.33
CA SER A 159 -4.21 -7.73 36.77
C SER A 159 -4.81 -6.46 37.36
N ILE A 160 -5.97 -6.05 36.86
CA ILE A 160 -6.66 -4.82 37.25
C ILE A 160 -7.97 -5.21 37.95
N THR A 161 -8.20 -4.72 39.16
CA THR A 161 -9.43 -4.96 39.93
C THR A 161 -10.02 -3.64 40.43
N PRO A 162 -11.10 -3.12 39.82
CA PRO A 162 -11.80 -1.94 40.33
C PRO A 162 -12.42 -2.23 41.70
N LEU A 163 -12.13 -1.41 42.71
CA LEU A 163 -12.63 -1.63 44.08
C LEU A 163 -13.84 -0.74 44.39
N ALA A 164 -13.77 0.53 44.03
CA ALA A 164 -14.82 1.50 44.32
C ALA A 164 -14.73 2.75 43.46
N VAL A 165 -15.88 3.37 43.18
CA VAL A 165 -15.96 4.73 42.64
C VAL A 165 -15.87 5.69 43.82
N LEU A 166 -14.85 6.56 43.81
CA LEU A 166 -14.63 7.55 44.87
C LEU A 166 -15.46 8.80 44.65
N GLU A 167 -15.54 9.24 43.39
CA GLU A 167 -16.32 10.40 42.99
C GLU A 167 -16.83 10.17 41.57
N ASP A 168 -18.11 10.46 41.33
CA ASP A 168 -18.72 10.44 40.01
C ASP A 168 -19.51 11.74 39.82
N SER A 169 -18.86 12.72 39.21
CA SER A 169 -19.45 14.01 38.84
C SER A 169 -19.74 14.10 37.35
N ARG A 170 -19.74 12.98 36.63
CA ARG A 170 -20.04 12.93 35.19
C ARG A 170 -21.38 13.60 34.89
N CYS A 171 -21.44 14.32 33.78
CA CYS A 171 -22.66 15.03 33.38
C CYS A 171 -23.79 14.04 33.08
N ALA A 172 -24.94 14.21 33.73
CA ALA A 172 -26.09 13.36 33.47
C ALA A 172 -26.64 13.64 32.07
N VAL A 173 -27.06 12.58 31.36
CA VAL A 173 -27.48 12.68 29.95
C VAL A 173 -28.79 13.45 29.75
N ASP A 174 -29.55 13.65 30.81
CA ASP A 174 -30.83 14.36 30.84
C ASP A 174 -30.72 15.82 31.34
N VAL A 175 -29.49 16.32 31.53
CA VAL A 175 -29.23 17.72 31.91
C VAL A 175 -28.12 18.32 31.06
N GLN A 176 -28.05 19.66 31.03
CA GLN A 176 -27.01 20.37 30.29
C GLN A 176 -25.98 20.94 31.26
N CYS A 177 -24.81 20.30 31.34
CA CYS A 177 -23.72 20.76 32.20
C CYS A 177 -22.86 21.83 31.50
N VAL A 178 -22.42 22.82 32.29
CA VAL A 178 -21.51 23.87 31.82
C VAL A 178 -20.03 23.46 31.99
N TRP A 179 -19.75 22.47 32.83
CA TRP A 179 -18.40 22.02 33.20
C TRP A 179 -18.23 20.54 32.86
N ALA A 180 -17.01 20.13 32.47
CA ALA A 180 -16.68 18.72 32.25
C ALA A 180 -16.58 18.01 33.61
N GLY A 181 -17.61 17.22 33.94
CA GLY A 181 -17.58 16.33 35.09
C GLY A 181 -16.51 15.24 34.95
N THR A 182 -16.06 14.68 36.07
CA THR A 182 -15.03 13.62 36.09
C THR A 182 -15.48 12.45 36.96
N VAL A 183 -14.80 11.31 36.82
CA VAL A 183 -15.03 10.13 37.66
C VAL A 183 -13.70 9.59 38.16
N HIS A 184 -13.56 9.46 39.47
CA HIS A 184 -12.36 8.92 40.10
C HIS A 184 -12.64 7.51 40.60
N VAL A 185 -11.88 6.54 40.08
CA VAL A 185 -12.06 5.12 40.38
C VAL A 185 -10.84 4.60 41.11
N ARG A 186 -11.03 3.95 42.26
CA ARG A 186 -9.96 3.22 42.93
C ARG A 186 -9.89 1.81 42.34
N ALA A 187 -8.73 1.42 41.85
CA ALA A 187 -8.47 0.07 41.40
C ALA A 187 -7.17 -0.49 42.00
N ARG A 188 -7.18 -1.78 42.27
CA ARG A 188 -6.00 -2.55 42.65
C ARG A 188 -5.31 -3.06 41.39
N LEU A 189 -4.01 -2.84 41.32
CA LEU A 189 -3.12 -3.37 40.31
C LEU A 189 -2.23 -4.44 40.93
N GLU A 190 -2.18 -5.60 40.30
CA GLU A 190 -1.23 -6.66 40.63
C GLU A 190 -0.31 -6.88 39.43
N SER A 191 0.99 -6.78 39.66
CA SER A 191 2.03 -6.96 38.64
C SER A 191 3.22 -7.70 39.24
N GLY A 192 4.25 -7.97 38.45
CA GLY A 192 5.48 -8.64 38.92
C GLY A 192 6.20 -7.95 40.09
N LEU A 193 5.87 -6.70 40.42
CA LEU A 193 6.43 -5.91 41.54
C LEU A 193 5.62 -5.99 42.85
N GLY A 194 4.41 -6.53 42.81
CA GLY A 194 3.50 -6.60 43.96
C GLY A 194 2.14 -5.96 43.72
N THR A 195 1.35 -5.86 44.78
CA THR A 195 -0.02 -5.33 44.77
C THR A 195 -0.03 -3.87 45.20
N SER A 196 -0.62 -2.98 44.40
CA SER A 196 -0.77 -1.55 44.72
C SER A 196 -2.18 -1.05 44.41
N GLU A 197 -2.71 -0.13 45.21
CA GLU A 197 -4.00 0.52 44.96
C GLU A 197 -3.77 1.93 44.41
N MET A 198 -4.38 2.23 43.27
CA MET A 198 -4.24 3.51 42.57
C MET A 198 -5.60 4.11 42.24
N VAL A 199 -5.62 5.43 42.08
CA VAL A 199 -6.81 6.17 41.67
C VAL A 199 -6.68 6.56 40.21
N PHE A 200 -7.60 6.07 39.40
CA PHE A 200 -7.69 6.36 37.98
C PHE A 200 -8.59 7.56 37.74
N SER A 201 -8.11 8.48 36.92
CA SER A 201 -8.90 9.57 36.34
C SER A 201 -9.05 9.29 34.84
N PRO A 202 -10.16 9.70 34.19
CA PRO A 202 -10.39 9.42 32.78
C PRO A 202 -9.28 10.05 31.94
N ASP A 203 -8.83 9.33 30.91
CA ASP A 203 -7.80 9.77 29.95
C ASP A 203 -6.43 10.12 30.56
N THR A 204 -6.21 9.82 31.84
CA THR A 204 -4.93 10.03 32.52
C THR A 204 -4.21 8.68 32.66
N PRO A 205 -3.08 8.48 31.97
CA PRO A 205 -2.35 7.22 32.04
C PRO A 205 -1.67 7.06 33.40
N VAL A 206 -1.86 5.89 33.99
CA VAL A 206 -1.16 5.42 35.18
C VAL A 206 -0.14 4.38 34.72
N THR A 207 1.14 4.66 34.96
CA THR A 207 2.22 3.80 34.48
C THR A 207 2.73 2.87 35.58
N THR A 208 2.86 1.59 35.27
CA THR A 208 3.71 0.63 35.99
C THR A 208 5.13 0.66 35.37
N GLU A 209 6.01 -0.28 35.74
CA GLU A 209 7.35 -0.36 35.17
C GLU A 209 7.35 -0.67 33.66
N ALA A 210 6.42 -1.50 33.16
CA ALA A 210 6.41 -1.97 31.78
C ALA A 210 5.14 -1.58 30.98
N GLU A 211 4.08 -1.11 31.66
CA GLU A 211 2.78 -0.83 31.05
C GLU A 211 2.26 0.57 31.39
N SER A 212 1.44 1.11 30.49
CA SER A 212 0.62 2.30 30.70
C SER A 212 -0.84 1.86 30.69
N ILE A 213 -1.55 2.12 31.78
CA ILE A 213 -2.96 1.76 31.96
C ILE A 213 -3.77 3.05 32.01
N THR A 214 -4.75 3.18 31.13
CA THR A 214 -5.61 4.37 31.05
C THR A 214 -7.06 3.97 31.22
N LEU A 215 -7.81 4.70 32.05
CA LEU A 215 -9.26 4.55 32.12
C LEU A 215 -9.89 5.35 30.98
N THR A 216 -10.44 4.68 29.98
CA THR A 216 -10.99 5.32 28.77
C THR A 216 -12.52 5.36 28.76
N GLY A 217 -13.17 4.51 29.55
CA GLY A 217 -14.63 4.41 29.56
C GLY A 217 -15.19 4.07 30.92
N VAL A 218 -16.32 4.69 31.26
CA VAL A 218 -17.14 4.31 32.41
C VAL A 218 -18.60 4.26 31.97
N SER A 219 -19.23 3.12 32.14
CA SER A 219 -20.64 2.84 31.81
C SER A 219 -21.40 2.38 33.05
N PRO A 220 -22.70 2.68 33.20
CA PRO A 220 -23.53 3.51 32.33
C PRO A 220 -23.28 5.02 32.52
N ALA A 221 -23.81 5.83 31.60
CA ALA A 221 -23.86 7.28 31.77
C ALA A 221 -24.88 7.65 32.87
N PRO A 222 -24.59 8.65 33.72
CA PRO A 222 -25.50 9.04 34.79
C PRO A 222 -26.78 9.68 34.26
N TYR A 223 -27.87 9.53 35.03
CA TYR A 223 -29.17 10.17 34.81
C TYR A 223 -29.57 10.89 36.10
N SER A 224 -30.12 12.09 36.00
CA SER A 224 -30.40 12.96 37.16
C SER A 224 -31.32 12.33 38.21
N LYS A 225 -32.22 11.44 37.77
CA LYS A 225 -33.22 10.79 38.63
C LYS A 225 -32.90 9.34 38.98
N LYS A 226 -31.74 8.83 38.56
CA LYS A 226 -31.36 7.42 38.76
C LYS A 226 -29.98 7.32 39.39
N THR A 227 -29.93 6.80 40.61
CA THR A 227 -28.67 6.39 41.24
C THR A 227 -28.20 5.08 40.63
N ILE A 228 -26.95 5.03 40.18
CA ILE A 228 -26.32 3.82 39.63
C ILE A 228 -25.86 2.94 40.80
N ALA A 229 -26.26 1.66 40.81
CA ALA A 229 -25.78 0.73 41.83
C ALA A 229 -24.30 0.37 41.57
N PRO A 230 -23.48 0.12 42.61
CA PRO A 230 -22.07 -0.27 42.43
C PRO A 230 -21.86 -1.44 41.46
N ALA A 231 -22.76 -2.43 41.45
CA ALA A 231 -22.69 -3.61 40.58
C ALA A 231 -22.95 -3.31 39.09
N ASP A 232 -23.61 -2.18 38.80
CA ASP A 232 -23.96 -1.79 37.42
C ASP A 232 -22.81 -1.07 36.71
N TYR A 233 -21.77 -0.64 37.45
CA TYR A 233 -20.62 0.01 36.85
C TYR A 233 -19.79 -0.96 36.01
N ARG A 234 -19.35 -0.47 34.86
CA ARG A 234 -18.36 -1.10 33.99
C ARG A 234 -17.30 -0.08 33.64
N PHE A 235 -16.05 -0.49 33.77
CA PHE A 235 -14.88 0.34 33.52
C PHE A 235 -14.08 -0.25 32.38
N THR A 236 -13.75 0.56 31.39
CA THR A 236 -12.91 0.18 30.25
C THR A 236 -11.50 0.70 30.50
N PHE A 237 -10.56 -0.22 30.61
CA PHE A 237 -9.14 0.09 30.76
C PHE A 237 -8.42 -0.23 29.45
N GLU A 238 -7.64 0.73 28.99
CA GLU A 238 -6.76 0.61 27.86
C GLU A 238 -5.33 0.34 28.37
N VAL A 239 -4.76 -0.82 28.02
CA VAL A 239 -3.41 -1.20 28.44
C VAL A 239 -2.46 -1.27 27.25
N SER A 240 -1.40 -0.47 27.31
CA SER A 240 -0.33 -0.42 26.31
C SER A 240 1.03 -0.72 26.94
N LYS A 241 1.96 -1.31 26.18
CA LYS A 241 3.36 -1.43 26.61
C LYS A 241 4.05 -0.07 26.56
N ARG A 242 4.92 0.19 27.53
CA ARG A 242 5.79 1.37 27.59
C ARG A 242 7.06 1.18 26.77
#